data_AF-A0AA91A7S0-F1
#
_entry.id   AF-A0AA91A7S0-F1
#
_cell.length_a   1.000
_cell.length_b   1.000
_cell.length_c   1.000
_cell.angle_alpha   90.00
_cell.angle_beta   90.00
_cell.angle_gamma   90.00
#
_symmetry.space_group_name_H-M   'P 1'
#
loop_
_entity.id
_entity.type
_entity.pdbx_description
1 polymer ?
#
loop_
_entity_poly.entity_id
_entity_poly.type
_entity_poly.pdbx_seq_one_letter_code
_entity_poly.pdbx_strand_id
1 'polypeptide(L)'
;MASIQEQNRKKGGRPPTGRVRKLSKSVTVKFSKPSYEALRLRARKANRKLAEYIRESALNGEVVSGHNAETIAIAKNLIGMANNLNQLTKLSHQRGFHETHVYVVDLLRRLKSILGEYRQASPKSKPCGIGRKEDAT
;
A
#
# COMPACT_ATOMS: atom_id res chain seq x y z
N MET A 1 -13.31 -71.09 16.13
CA MET A 1 -12.27 -70.14 16.60
C MET A 1 -12.52 -68.78 15.95
N ALA A 2 -12.21 -67.70 16.67
CA ALA A 2 -12.84 -66.39 16.60
C ALA A 2 -12.71 -65.60 15.28
N SER A 3 -13.76 -64.81 15.05
CA SER A 3 -13.91 -63.65 14.17
C SER A 3 -12.80 -62.61 14.33
N ILE A 4 -12.29 -62.07 13.21
CA ILE A 4 -11.66 -60.74 13.17
C ILE A 4 -12.34 -59.96 12.05
N GLN A 5 -13.44 -59.32 12.42
CA GLN A 5 -14.09 -58.29 11.64
C GLN A 5 -13.70 -56.95 12.28
N GLU A 6 -12.83 -56.19 11.63
CA GLU A 6 -12.72 -54.76 11.91
C GLU A 6 -12.97 -53.99 10.62
N GLN A 7 -14.27 -53.88 10.31
CA GLN A 7 -14.77 -52.91 9.36
C GLN A 7 -14.33 -51.53 9.83
N ASN A 8 -13.34 -50.94 9.17
CA ASN A 8 -12.97 -49.55 9.32
C ASN A 8 -14.08 -48.67 8.72
N ARG A 9 -15.23 -48.62 9.42
CA ARG A 9 -16.36 -47.77 9.08
C ARG A 9 -15.93 -46.33 9.33
N LYS A 10 -15.41 -45.66 8.29
CA LYS A 10 -15.27 -44.21 8.28
C LYS A 10 -16.65 -43.64 8.60
N LYS A 11 -16.79 -43.04 9.79
CA LYS A 11 -18.03 -42.41 10.24
C LYS A 11 -18.54 -41.49 9.13
N GLY A 12 -19.70 -41.80 8.58
CA GLY A 12 -20.37 -40.94 7.61
C GLY A 12 -20.56 -39.56 8.22
N GLY A 13 -20.00 -38.54 7.58
CA GLY A 13 -20.00 -37.18 8.08
C GLY A 13 -19.41 -36.22 7.05
N ARG A 14 -19.66 -34.92 7.24
CA ARG A 14 -19.10 -33.87 6.37
C ARG A 14 -17.57 -33.99 6.37
N PRO A 15 -16.91 -34.07 5.19
CA PRO A 15 -15.47 -34.08 5.11
C PRO A 15 -14.84 -32.90 5.86
N PRO A 16 -13.73 -33.12 6.59
CA PRO A 16 -13.10 -32.06 7.37
C PRO A 16 -12.60 -30.93 6.46
N THR A 17 -12.77 -29.69 6.88
CA THR A 17 -12.20 -28.54 6.19
C THR A 17 -10.68 -28.66 6.15
N GLY A 18 -10.09 -28.57 4.95
CA GLY A 18 -8.64 -28.68 4.76
C GLY A 18 -7.86 -27.65 5.57
N ARG A 19 -6.63 -28.01 5.97
CA ARG A 19 -5.79 -27.21 6.90
C ARG A 19 -5.62 -25.76 6.45
N VAL A 20 -5.48 -25.50 5.14
CA VAL A 20 -5.27 -24.16 4.56
C VAL A 20 -6.50 -23.25 4.72
N ARG A 21 -7.71 -23.79 4.68
CA ARG A 21 -8.96 -23.01 4.79
C ARG A 21 -9.47 -22.93 6.23
N LYS A 22 -8.86 -23.67 7.16
CA LYS A 22 -9.28 -23.71 8.56
C LYS A 22 -8.80 -22.45 9.28
N LEU A 23 -9.73 -21.65 9.79
CA LEU A 23 -9.43 -20.52 10.68
C LEU A 23 -9.01 -21.08 12.04
N SER A 24 -7.71 -21.08 12.35
CA SER A 24 -7.16 -21.68 13.57
C SER A 24 -6.56 -20.67 14.56
N LYS A 25 -6.49 -19.39 14.21
CA LYS A 25 -5.93 -18.32 15.04
C LYS A 25 -6.98 -17.23 15.23
N SER A 26 -7.12 -16.75 16.47
CA SER A 26 -8.07 -15.69 16.84
C SER A 26 -7.34 -14.45 17.32
N VAL A 27 -7.83 -13.29 16.90
CA VAL A 27 -7.45 -11.98 17.44
C VAL A 27 -8.74 -11.34 17.99
N THR A 28 -8.72 -10.95 19.26
CA THR A 28 -9.88 -10.36 19.94
C THR A 28 -9.68 -8.86 20.09
N VAL A 29 -10.70 -8.10 19.71
CA VAL A 29 -10.77 -6.64 19.90
C VAL A 29 -12.04 -6.29 20.68
N LYS A 30 -11.98 -5.25 21.51
CA LYS A 30 -13.13 -4.75 22.27
C LYS A 30 -13.54 -3.39 21.68
N PHE A 31 -14.83 -3.21 21.48
CA PHE A 31 -15.40 -1.97 20.94
C PHE A 31 -16.29 -1.31 21.99
N SER A 32 -16.34 0.00 21.98
CA SER A 32 -17.42 0.74 22.65
C SER A 32 -18.76 0.44 21.95
N LYS A 33 -19.87 0.64 22.65
CA LYS A 33 -21.22 0.49 22.08
C LYS A 33 -21.41 1.27 20.77
N PRO A 34 -21.04 2.57 20.65
CA PRO A 34 -21.20 3.30 19.39
C PRO A 34 -20.31 2.75 18.27
N SER A 35 -19.05 2.37 18.57
CA SER A 35 -18.15 1.80 17.56
C SER A 35 -18.66 0.45 17.05
N TYR A 36 -19.22 -0.38 17.93
CA TYR A 36 -19.81 -1.67 17.55
C TYR A 36 -21.02 -1.50 16.63
N GLU A 37 -21.94 -0.59 16.94
CA GLU A 37 -23.11 -0.34 16.09
C GLU A 37 -22.74 0.25 14.73
N ALA A 38 -21.76 1.16 14.69
CA ALA A 38 -21.23 1.68 13.43
C ALA A 38 -20.64 0.55 12.56
N LEU A 39 -19.88 -0.37 13.17
CA LEU A 39 -19.29 -1.51 12.48
C LEU A 39 -20.37 -2.48 11.97
N ARG A 40 -21.40 -2.75 12.79
CA ARG A 40 -22.55 -3.56 12.42
C ARG A 40 -23.33 -2.95 11.25
N LEU A 41 -23.51 -1.64 11.24
CA LEU A 41 -24.16 -0.93 10.13
C LEU A 41 -23.33 -1.04 8.84
N ARG A 42 -22.01 -0.86 8.90
CA ARG A 42 -21.13 -1.02 7.73
C ARG A 42 -21.17 -2.44 7.16
N ALA A 43 -21.11 -3.45 8.02
CA ALA A 43 -21.24 -4.85 7.61
C ALA A 43 -22.59 -5.13 6.92
N ARG A 44 -23.70 -4.61 7.47
CA ARG A 44 -25.02 -4.72 6.84
C ARG A 44 -25.07 -4.03 5.48
N LYS A 45 -24.53 -2.81 5.37
CA LYS A 45 -24.45 -2.09 4.08
C LYS A 45 -23.66 -2.87 3.03
N ALA A 46 -22.63 -3.60 3.45
CA ALA A 46 -21.84 -4.47 2.58
C ALA A 46 -22.48 -5.85 2.34
N ASN A 47 -23.66 -6.14 2.91
CA ASN A 47 -24.31 -7.46 2.86
C ASN A 47 -23.39 -8.62 3.34
N ARG A 48 -22.54 -8.36 4.33
CA ARG A 48 -21.61 -9.35 4.90
C ARG A 48 -21.91 -9.61 6.38
N LYS A 49 -21.54 -10.81 6.85
CA LYS A 49 -21.55 -11.11 8.28
C LYS A 49 -20.48 -10.27 8.98
N LEU A 50 -20.75 -9.80 10.19
CA LEU A 50 -19.86 -8.91 10.93
C LEU A 50 -18.42 -9.46 11.04
N ALA A 51 -18.25 -10.74 11.38
CA ALA A 51 -16.95 -11.37 11.50
C ALA A 51 -16.20 -11.54 10.17
N GLU A 52 -16.92 -11.64 9.06
CA GLU A 52 -16.32 -11.69 7.71
C GLU A 52 -15.90 -10.29 7.28
N TYR A 53 -16.79 -9.31 7.47
CA TYR A 53 -16.51 -7.91 7.20
C TYR A 53 -15.27 -7.41 7.96
N ILE A 54 -15.15 -7.71 9.26
CA ILE A 54 -13.98 -7.32 10.07
C ILE A 54 -12.70 -7.97 9.52
N ARG A 55 -12.76 -9.26 9.17
CA ARG A 55 -11.59 -9.99 8.69
C ARG A 55 -11.11 -9.47 7.34
N GLU A 56 -12.03 -9.28 6.40
CA GLU A 56 -11.73 -8.70 5.09
C GLU A 56 -11.24 -7.26 5.23
N SER A 57 -11.86 -6.46 6.09
CA SER A 57 -11.43 -5.08 6.35
C SER A 57 -10.05 -5.02 7.01
N ALA A 58 -9.70 -5.97 7.87
CA ALA A 58 -8.38 -6.03 8.50
C ALA A 58 -7.28 -6.48 7.52
N LEU A 59 -7.62 -7.28 6.51
CA LEU A 59 -6.66 -7.74 5.49
C LEU A 59 -6.50 -6.76 4.33
N ASN A 60 -7.60 -6.12 3.92
CA ASN A 60 -7.64 -5.22 2.76
C ASN A 60 -7.64 -3.74 3.14
N GLY A 61 -7.76 -3.42 4.43
CA GLY A 61 -7.69 -2.05 4.91
C GLY A 61 -6.32 -1.48 4.61
N GLU A 62 -6.28 -0.40 3.85
CA GLU A 62 -5.06 0.38 3.67
C GLU A 62 -4.68 0.99 5.02
N VAL A 63 -3.71 0.38 5.69
CA VAL A 63 -3.05 1.02 6.82
C VAL A 63 -2.04 1.98 6.22
N VAL A 64 -2.42 3.25 6.11
CA VAL A 64 -1.51 4.31 5.71
C VAL A 64 -0.38 4.35 6.74
N SER A 65 0.74 3.69 6.43
CA SER A 65 1.95 3.83 7.20
C SER A 65 2.31 5.31 7.20
N GLY A 66 2.60 5.89 8.37
CA GLY A 66 3.15 7.23 8.44
C GLY A 66 4.35 7.37 7.49
N HIS A 67 4.61 8.58 6.99
CA HIS A 67 5.66 8.81 6.00
C HIS A 67 6.96 8.09 6.39
N ASN A 68 7.48 7.26 5.47
CA ASN A 68 8.71 6.50 5.70
C ASN A 68 9.85 7.46 6.07
N ALA A 69 10.82 7.00 6.86
CA ALA A 69 11.97 7.81 7.27
C ALA A 69 12.70 8.42 6.06
N GLU A 70 12.76 7.68 4.95
CA GLU A 70 13.27 8.14 3.67
C GLU A 70 12.45 9.30 3.08
N THR A 71 11.13 9.21 3.09
CA THR A 71 10.22 10.27 2.62
C THR A 71 10.37 11.54 3.47
N ILE A 72 10.53 11.38 4.79
CA ILE A 72 10.77 12.50 5.71
C ILE A 72 12.15 13.13 5.45
N ALA A 73 13.17 12.33 5.18
CA ALA A 73 14.51 12.82 4.84
C ALA A 73 14.50 13.61 3.52
N ILE A 74 13.81 13.10 2.48
CA ILE A 74 13.62 13.80 1.22
C ILE A 74 12.91 15.14 1.42
N ALA A 75 11.84 15.16 2.22
CA ALA A 75 11.13 16.41 2.54
C ALA A 75 12.02 17.43 3.25
N LYS A 76 12.83 16.99 4.23
CA LYS A 76 13.80 17.87 4.92
C LYS A 76 14.85 18.44 3.96
N ASN A 77 15.35 17.63 3.04
CA ASN A 77 16.30 18.08 2.02
C ASN A 77 15.67 19.10 1.07
N LEU A 78 14.41 18.90 0.66
CA LEU A 78 13.67 19.86 -0.18
C LEU A 78 13.48 21.20 0.53
N ILE A 79 13.15 21.18 1.83
CA ILE A 79 13.03 22.39 2.66
C ILE A 79 14.39 23.11 2.72
N GLY A 80 15.49 22.37 2.93
CA GLY A 80 16.84 22.92 2.93
C GLY A 80 17.20 23.58 1.59
N MET A 81 16.86 22.94 0.47
CA MET A 81 17.10 23.50 -0.86
C MET A 81 16.27 24.75 -1.14
N ALA A 82 15.00 24.79 -0.70
CA ALA A 82 14.17 25.99 -0.82
C ALA A 82 14.76 27.16 -0.02
N ASN A 83 15.30 26.89 1.17
CA ASN A 83 15.98 27.91 1.97
C ASN A 83 17.26 28.40 1.29
N ASN A 84 18.07 27.49 0.73
CA ASN A 84 19.27 27.85 -0.03
C ASN A 84 18.91 28.73 -1.24
N LEU A 85 17.84 28.40 -1.96
CA LEU A 85 17.34 29.19 -3.09
C LEU A 85 16.91 30.59 -2.65
N ASN A 86 16.16 30.70 -1.55
CA ASN A 86 15.75 32.00 -1.01
C ASN A 86 16.95 32.88 -0.61
N GLN A 87 17.99 32.27 -0.03
CA GLN A 87 19.22 32.98 0.30
C GLN A 87 19.95 33.47 -0.95
N LEU A 88 20.09 32.62 -1.97
CA LEU A 88 20.73 32.99 -3.24
C LEU A 88 19.98 34.11 -3.95
N THR A 89 18.64 34.07 -3.98
CA THR A 89 17.83 35.15 -4.56
C THR A 89 18.02 36.46 -3.80
N LYS A 90 18.05 36.41 -2.47
CA LYS A 90 18.29 37.59 -1.63
C LYS A 90 19.69 38.17 -1.86
N LEU A 91 20.72 37.32 -1.92
CA LEU A 91 22.10 37.72 -2.20
C LEU A 91 22.25 38.27 -3.62
N SER A 92 21.55 37.69 -4.60
CA SER A 92 21.52 38.15 -5.98
C SER A 92 20.96 39.55 -6.11
N HIS A 93 19.85 39.81 -5.43
CA HIS A 93 19.24 41.12 -5.35
C HIS A 93 20.18 42.13 -4.69
N GLN A 94 20.92 41.71 -3.65
CA GLN A 94 21.84 42.58 -2.91
C GLN A 94 23.15 42.87 -3.65
N ARG A 95 23.69 41.93 -4.45
CA ARG A 95 25.01 42.04 -5.10
C ARG A 95 24.98 42.46 -6.58
N GLY A 96 23.80 42.53 -7.20
CA GLY A 96 23.67 42.82 -8.63
C GLY A 96 23.54 41.52 -9.44
N PHE A 97 22.46 41.46 -10.22
CA PHE A 97 21.82 40.26 -10.77
C PHE A 97 22.68 39.39 -11.71
N HIS A 98 23.77 39.91 -12.28
CA HIS A 98 24.48 39.27 -13.39
C HIS A 98 25.27 38.01 -12.99
N GLU A 99 26.00 38.03 -11.87
CA GLU A 99 26.79 36.87 -11.45
C GLU A 99 25.92 35.72 -10.92
N THR A 100 24.84 36.07 -10.24
CA THR A 100 23.93 35.12 -9.61
C THR A 100 22.98 34.48 -10.62
N HIS A 101 22.62 35.20 -11.68
CA HIS A 101 21.86 34.64 -12.80
C HIS A 101 22.56 33.43 -13.44
N VAL A 102 23.89 33.50 -13.65
CA VAL A 102 24.67 32.37 -14.21
C VAL A 102 24.60 31.15 -13.30
N TYR A 103 24.75 31.35 -11.99
CA TYR A 103 24.74 30.28 -11.00
C TYR A 103 23.36 29.62 -10.87
N VAL A 104 22.29 30.42 -10.88
CA VAL A 104 20.90 29.93 -10.79
C VAL A 104 20.51 29.11 -12.03
N VAL A 105 20.92 29.54 -13.23
CA VAL A 105 20.64 28.81 -14.47
C VAL A 105 21.34 27.44 -14.49
N ASP A 106 22.58 27.34 -13.99
CA ASP A 106 23.26 26.04 -13.91
C ASP A 106 22.59 25.11 -12.89
N LEU A 107 22.17 25.64 -11.75
CA LEU A 107 21.45 24.89 -10.71
C LEU A 107 20.12 24.33 -11.23
N LEU A 108 19.36 25.14 -11.96
CA LEU A 108 18.09 24.72 -12.58
C LEU A 108 18.29 23.63 -13.63
N ARG A 109 19.38 23.69 -14.41
CA ARG A 109 19.73 22.67 -15.40
C ARG A 109 20.03 21.33 -14.72
N ARG A 110 20.79 21.34 -13.63
CA ARG A 110 21.09 20.13 -12.84
C ARG A 110 19.83 19.54 -12.21
N LEU A 111 18.97 20.37 -11.62
CA LEU A 111 17.71 19.93 -11.04
C LEU A 111 16.80 19.26 -12.09
N LYS A 112 16.73 19.83 -13.30
CA LYS A 112 15.95 19.25 -14.40
C LYS A 112 16.47 17.88 -14.84
N SER A 113 17.80 17.66 -14.81
CA SER A 113 18.39 16.34 -15.06
C SER A 113 17.93 15.32 -14.03
N ILE A 114 18.06 15.66 -12.75
CA ILE A 114 17.68 14.78 -11.62
C ILE A 114 16.18 14.44 -11.68
N LEU A 115 15.32 15.42 -11.96
CA LEU A 115 13.89 15.20 -12.15
C LEU A 115 13.59 14.31 -13.37
N GLY A 116 14.37 14.43 -14.44
CA GLY A 116 14.30 13.57 -15.62
C GLY A 116 14.66 12.12 -15.29
N GLU A 117 15.75 11.91 -14.55
CA GLU A 117 16.18 10.58 -14.09
C GLU A 117 15.16 9.95 -13.15
N TYR A 118 14.61 10.72 -12.21
CA TYR A 118 13.52 10.26 -11.32
C TYR A 118 12.27 9.84 -12.10
N ARG A 119 11.93 10.58 -13.17
CA ARG A 119 10.80 10.24 -14.05
C ARG A 119 11.03 8.94 -14.82
N GLN A 120 12.26 8.61 -15.19
CA GLN A 120 12.59 7.36 -15.90
C GLN A 120 12.74 6.17 -14.93
N ALA A 121 13.10 6.42 -13.67
CA ALA A 121 13.18 5.42 -12.61
C ALA A 121 11.81 4.97 -12.08
N SER A 122 10.73 5.71 -12.39
CA SER A 122 9.35 5.25 -12.21
C SER A 122 8.86 4.62 -13.53
N PRO A 123 8.70 3.28 -13.61
CA PRO A 123 8.22 2.67 -14.83
C PRO A 123 6.81 3.20 -15.10
N LYS A 124 6.57 3.71 -16.32
CA LYS A 124 5.21 3.93 -16.82
C LYS A 124 4.46 2.62 -16.61
N SER A 125 3.39 2.63 -15.82
CA SER A 125 2.47 1.50 -15.74
C SER A 125 1.99 1.19 -17.16
N LYS A 126 2.37 0.02 -17.68
CA LYS A 126 1.96 -0.41 -19.02
C LYS A 126 0.43 -0.62 -19.02
N PRO A 127 -0.29 -0.18 -20.06
CA PRO A 127 -1.70 -0.53 -20.21
C PRO A 127 -1.82 -2.05 -20.44
N CYS A 128 -2.83 -2.64 -19.80
CA CYS A 128 -3.22 -4.04 -19.93
C CYS A 128 -3.57 -4.39 -21.38
N GLY A 129 -2.95 -5.44 -21.93
CA GLY A 129 -3.33 -6.06 -23.20
C GLY A 129 -3.57 -7.54 -23.00
N ILE A 130 -4.82 -7.93 -22.70
CA ILE A 130 -5.26 -9.33 -22.72
C ILE A 130 -5.50 -9.71 -24.18
N GLY A 131 -4.49 -10.29 -24.83
CA GLY A 131 -4.66 -11.01 -26.09
C GLY A 131 -5.21 -12.40 -25.78
N ARG A 132 -6.48 -12.65 -26.12
CA ARG A 132 -7.04 -14.01 -26.17
C ARG A 132 -6.28 -14.81 -27.21
N LYS A 133 -5.76 -15.98 -26.81
CA LYS A 133 -5.50 -17.07 -27.74
C LYS A 133 -6.84 -17.66 -28.14
N GLU A 134 -7.09 -17.72 -29.43
CA GLU A 134 -8.14 -18.56 -30.00
C GLU A 134 -7.42 -19.71 -30.69
N ASP A 135 -7.38 -20.85 -30.00
CA ASP A 135 -7.06 -22.15 -30.58
C ASP A 135 -8.38 -22.77 -31.05
N ALA A 136 -8.57 -23.00 -32.36
CA ALA A 136 -9.50 -24.01 -32.87
C ALA A 136 -9.32 -24.26 -34.38
N THR A 137 -8.91 -25.51 -34.67
CA THR A 137 -9.14 -26.36 -35.86
C THR A 137 -8.61 -25.93 -37.22
#